data_AF-A0A534JY37-F1
#
_entry.id   AF-A0A534JY37-F1
#
_cell.length_a   1.000
_cell.length_b   1.000
_cell.length_c   1.000
_cell.angle_alpha   90.00
_cell.angle_beta   90.00
_cell.angle_gamma   90.00
#
_symmetry.space_group_name_H-M   'P 1'
#
loop_
_entity.id
_entity.type
_entity.pdbx_description
1 polymer ?
#
loop_
_entity_poly.entity_id
_entity_poly.type
_entity_poly.pdbx_seq_one_letter_code
_entity_poly.pdbx_strand_id
1 'polypeptide(L)'
;DRDAYADALAEQSDLERSVQATVDEIHALGCELKDVSRGLVDFPARIGTEVAYLCWQRGEDRLGWWHTLEAGFVGRKALTSEPER
;
A
#
# COMPACT_ATOMS: atom_id res chain seq x y z
N ASP A 1 -36.01 8.53 14.56
CA ASP A 1 -35.75 9.98 14.49
C ASP A 1 -35.08 10.25 13.15
N ARG A 2 -35.62 11.14 12.33
CA ARG A 2 -35.15 11.38 10.96
C ARG A 2 -33.86 12.19 10.93
N ASP A 3 -33.74 13.12 11.85
CA ASP A 3 -32.60 14.05 11.88
C ASP A 3 -31.35 13.30 12.37
N ALA A 4 -31.51 12.46 13.40
CA ALA A 4 -30.44 11.55 13.85
C ALA A 4 -29.94 10.58 12.75
N TYR A 5 -30.82 10.12 11.85
CA TYR A 5 -30.41 9.27 10.72
C TYR A 5 -29.65 10.07 9.66
N ALA A 6 -30.05 11.31 9.40
CA ALA A 6 -29.35 12.20 8.47
C ALA A 6 -27.94 12.54 8.97
N ASP A 7 -27.80 12.84 10.27
CA ASP A 7 -26.50 13.12 10.89
C ASP A 7 -25.55 11.91 10.80
N ALA A 8 -26.04 10.70 11.11
CA ALA A 8 -25.24 9.48 11.00
C ALA A 8 -24.78 9.20 9.55
N LEU A 9 -25.61 9.49 8.56
CA LEU A 9 -25.24 9.33 7.15
C LEU A 9 -24.18 10.35 6.72
N ALA A 10 -24.27 11.59 7.20
CA ALA A 10 -23.28 12.63 6.95
C ALA A 10 -21.92 12.24 7.55
N GLU A 11 -21.91 11.77 8.81
CA GLU A 11 -20.70 11.29 9.48
C GLU A 11 -20.05 10.14 8.72
N GLN A 12 -20.84 9.16 8.27
CA GLN A 12 -20.35 8.06 7.45
C GLN A 12 -19.70 8.55 6.15
N SER A 13 -20.38 9.47 5.43
CA SER A 13 -19.85 10.01 4.17
C SER A 13 -18.54 10.77 4.37
N ASP A 14 -18.42 11.52 5.46
CA ASP A 14 -17.21 12.28 5.78
C ASP A 14 -16.04 11.34 6.12
N LEU A 15 -16.30 10.25 6.85
CA LEU A 15 -15.30 9.22 7.12
C LEU A 15 -14.83 8.53 5.83
N GLU A 16 -15.77 8.13 4.97
CA GLU A 16 -15.46 7.53 3.66
C GLU A 16 -14.60 8.45 2.80
N ARG A 17 -14.92 9.75 2.76
CA ARG A 17 -14.15 10.74 2.01
C ARG A 17 -12.74 10.93 2.54
N SER A 18 -12.58 10.95 3.86
CA SER A 18 -11.26 11.06 4.50
C SER A 18 -10.38 9.85 4.19
N VAL A 19 -10.95 8.64 4.23
CA VAL A 19 -10.24 7.42 3.85
C VAL A 19 -9.83 7.47 2.38
N GLN A 20 -10.76 7.82 1.49
CA GLN A 20 -10.47 7.90 0.06
C GLN A 20 -9.37 8.91 -0.26
N ALA A 21 -9.40 10.10 0.35
CA ALA A 21 -8.36 11.11 0.17
C ALA A 21 -6.96 10.58 0.55
N THR A 22 -6.87 9.81 1.65
CA THR A 22 -5.59 9.20 2.06
C THR A 22 -5.12 8.13 1.08
N VAL A 23 -6.04 7.32 0.54
CA VAL A 23 -5.73 6.33 -0.50
C VAL A 23 -5.22 7.01 -1.77
N ASP A 24 -5.87 8.10 -2.17
CA ASP A 24 -5.49 8.88 -3.35
C ASP A 24 -4.10 9.52 -3.17
N GLU A 25 -3.77 10.01 -1.98
CA GLU A 25 -2.43 10.51 -1.65
C GLU A 25 -1.36 9.42 -1.81
N ILE A 26 -1.62 8.20 -1.32
CA ILE A 26 -0.70 7.06 -1.49
C ILE A 26 -0.50 6.75 -2.98
N HIS A 27 -1.58 6.71 -3.76
CA HIS A 27 -1.50 6.47 -5.20
C HIS A 27 -0.79 7.60 -5.94
N ALA A 28 -0.96 8.86 -5.52
CA ALA A 28 -0.27 10.01 -6.10
C ALA A 28 1.26 9.95 -5.90
N LEU A 29 1.73 9.26 -4.86
CA LEU A 29 3.15 8.97 -4.67
C LEU A 29 3.69 7.86 -5.59
N GLY A 30 2.83 7.26 -6.43
CA GLY A 30 3.17 6.14 -7.30
C GLY A 30 3.17 4.79 -6.58
N CYS A 31 2.66 4.72 -5.36
CA CYS A 31 2.55 3.50 -4.57
C CYS A 31 1.21 2.79 -4.88
N GLU A 32 1.12 1.50 -4.59
CA GLU A 32 -0.10 0.71 -4.74
C GLU A 32 -0.54 0.17 -3.38
N LEU A 33 -1.67 0.65 -2.86
CA LEU A 33 -2.24 0.15 -1.61
C LEU A 33 -2.96 -1.19 -1.87
N LYS A 34 -2.33 -2.30 -1.46
CA LYS A 34 -2.84 -3.64 -1.75
C LYS A 34 -3.86 -4.15 -0.73
N ASP A 35 -3.67 -3.80 0.54
CA ASP A 35 -4.55 -4.21 1.63
C ASP A 35 -4.49 -3.19 2.78
N VAL A 36 -5.59 -2.45 2.97
CA VAL A 36 -5.70 -1.41 4.01
C VAL A 36 -5.69 -1.99 5.41
N SER A 37 -6.38 -3.11 5.61
CA SER A 37 -6.52 -3.75 6.93
C SER A 37 -5.16 -4.23 7.45
N ARG A 38 -4.35 -4.79 6.55
CA ARG A 38 -2.98 -5.24 6.85
C ARG A 38 -1.96 -4.11 6.82
N GLY A 39 -2.27 -2.99 6.17
CA GLY A 39 -1.33 -1.92 5.87
C GLY A 39 -0.24 -2.38 4.90
N LEU A 40 -0.65 -3.01 3.80
CA LEU A 40 0.24 -3.54 2.77
C LEU A 40 0.30 -2.59 1.58
N VAL A 41 1.52 -2.16 1.25
CA VAL A 41 1.79 -1.23 0.15
C VAL A 41 2.92 -1.79 -0.72
N ASP A 42 2.69 -1.79 -2.02
CA ASP A 42 3.69 -2.13 -3.02
C ASP A 42 4.19 -0.86 -3.72
N PHE A 43 5.46 -0.84 -4.07
CA PHE A 43 6.14 0.28 -4.70
C PHE A 43 6.77 -0.23 -6.00
N PRO A 44 6.31 0.26 -7.17
CA PRO A 44 6.92 -0.12 -8.45
C PRO A 44 8.43 0.13 -8.42
N ALA A 45 9.21 -0.88 -8.80
CA ALA A 45 10.66 -0.82 -8.74
C ALA A 45 11.30 -1.61 -9.88
N ARG A 46 12.61 -1.39 -10.06
CA ARG A 46 13.45 -2.23 -10.90
C ARG A 46 14.56 -2.82 -10.04
N ILE A 47 14.63 -4.14 -9.97
CA ILE A 47 15.65 -4.88 -9.22
C ILE A 47 16.56 -5.55 -10.24
N GLY A 48 17.79 -5.03 -10.39
CA GLY A 48 18.67 -5.39 -11.50
C GLY A 48 18.03 -5.00 -12.85
N THR A 49 17.79 -5.99 -13.71
CA THR A 49 17.11 -5.81 -15.01
C THR A 49 15.60 -6.11 -14.95
N GLU A 50 15.07 -6.56 -13.83
CA GLU A 50 13.70 -7.03 -13.70
C GLU A 50 12.76 -5.95 -13.15
N VAL A 51 11.55 -5.84 -13.73
CA VAL A 51 10.48 -4.99 -13.19
C VAL A 51 9.77 -5.78 -12.10
N ALA A 52 9.68 -5.19 -10.91
CA ALA A 52 9.20 -5.84 -9.71
C ALA A 52 8.51 -4.81 -8.79
N TYR A 53 8.07 -5.25 -7.62
CA TYR A 53 7.62 -4.36 -6.55
C TYR A 53 8.55 -4.49 -5.35
N LEU A 54 8.94 -3.37 -4.75
CA LEU A 54 9.28 -3.35 -3.33
C LEU A 54 7.99 -3.47 -2.54
N CYS A 55 8.01 -4.17 -1.44
CA CYS A 55 6.83 -4.43 -0.63
C CYS A 55 7.12 -4.03 0.81
N TRP A 56 6.16 -3.35 1.43
CA TRP A 56 6.17 -3.00 2.84
C TRP A 56 4.84 -3.34 3.49
N GLN A 57 4.90 -3.93 4.68
CA GLN A 57 3.73 -4.13 5.53
C GLN A 57 3.87 -3.36 6.85
N ARG A 58 2.76 -2.80 7.34
CA ARG A 58 2.67 -2.19 8.68
C ARG A 58 3.31 -3.10 9.74
N GLY A 59 4.27 -2.53 10.47
CA GLY A 59 5.10 -3.23 11.45
C GLY A 59 6.54 -3.49 10.98
N GLU A 60 6.84 -3.27 9.70
CA GLU A 60 8.21 -3.26 9.18
C GLU A 60 8.82 -1.85 9.32
N ASP A 61 10.07 -1.76 9.75
CA ASP A 61 10.72 -0.46 9.98
C ASP A 61 11.16 0.24 8.69
N ARG A 62 11.32 -0.51 7.59
CA ARG A 62 11.82 -0.03 6.30
C ARG A 62 11.42 -0.95 5.15
N LEU A 63 11.57 -0.48 3.92
CA LEU A 63 11.53 -1.31 2.72
C LEU A 63 12.70 -2.31 2.74
N GLY A 64 12.38 -3.58 3.00
CA GLY A 64 13.37 -4.66 3.07
C GLY A 64 13.03 -5.88 2.21
N TRP A 65 11.90 -5.83 1.50
CA TRP A 65 11.38 -6.95 0.73
C TRP A 65 10.97 -6.50 -0.67
N TRP A 66 11.05 -7.44 -1.61
CA TRP A 66 10.57 -7.25 -2.97
C TRP A 66 9.95 -8.54 -3.50
N HIS A 67 9.11 -8.45 -4.53
CA HIS A 67 8.57 -9.62 -5.22
C HIS A 67 8.39 -9.34 -6.71
N THR A 68 8.37 -10.40 -7.51
CA THR A 68 8.03 -10.32 -8.94
C THR A 68 6.53 -10.04 -9.11
N LEU A 69 6.13 -9.68 -10.32
CA LEU A 69 4.73 -9.42 -10.68
C LEU A 69 3.83 -10.66 -10.45
N GLU A 70 4.38 -11.87 -10.64
CA GLU A 70 3.65 -13.14 -10.55
C GLU A 70 3.63 -13.70 -9.13
N ALA A 71 4.69 -13.48 -8.35
CA ALA A 71 4.86 -14.07 -7.03
C ALA A 71 3.97 -13.41 -5.96
N GLY A 72 3.76 -12.09 -6.10
CA GLY A 72 3.07 -11.28 -5.11
C GLY A 72 3.69 -11.34 -3.71
N PHE A 73 2.94 -10.87 -2.72
CA PHE A 73 3.40 -10.77 -1.33
C PHE A 73 3.91 -12.10 -0.73
N VAL A 74 3.25 -13.22 -1.05
CA VAL A 74 3.58 -14.54 -0.50
C VAL A 74 4.98 -14.99 -0.92
N GLY A 75 5.41 -14.63 -2.14
CA GLY A 75 6.72 -14.97 -2.68
C GLY A 75 7.79 -13.92 -2.48
N ARG A 76 7.64 -13.03 -1.48
CA ARG A 76 8.61 -11.95 -1.22
C ARG A 76 10.01 -12.49 -0.92
N LYS A 77 11.01 -11.76 -1.41
CA LYS A 77 12.44 -12.01 -1.23
C LYS A 77 13.06 -10.81 -0.51
N ALA A 78 14.08 -11.07 0.30
CA ALA A 78 14.79 -9.99 0.98
C ALA A 78 15.50 -9.12 -0.05
N LEU A 79 15.47 -7.81 0.16
CA LEU A 79 16.27 -6.85 -0.58
C LEU A 79 17.72 -6.96 -0.10
N THR A 80 18.53 -7.77 -0.78
CA THR A 80 19.95 -7.92 -0.47
C THR A 80 20.73 -6.75 -1.04
N SER A 81 21.45 -6.04 -0.19
CA SER A 81 22.45 -5.05 -0.58
C SER A 81 23.73 -5.75 -1.05
N GLU A 82 23.68 -6.48 -2.16
CA GLU A 82 24.93 -6.84 -2.84
C GLU A 82 25.14 -5.85 -3.99
N PRO A 83 26.26 -5.10 -4.01
CA PRO A 83 26.60 -4.32 -5.19
C PRO A 83 26.84 -5.33 -6.32
N GLU A 84 26.19 -5.14 -7.46
CA GLU A 84 26.66 -5.75 -8.71
C GLU A 84 28.13 -5.35 -8.85
N ARG A 85 29.03 -6.33 -8.69
CA ARG A 85 30.48 -6.17 -8.92
C ARG A 85 30.79 -6.22 -10.39
#